data_AF-A0A9E4M3K0-F1
#
_entry.id   AF-A0A9E4M3K0-F1
#
_cell.length_a   1.000
_cell.length_b   1.000
_cell.length_c   1.000
_cell.angle_alpha   90.00
_cell.angle_beta   90.00
_cell.angle_gamma   90.00
#
_symmetry.space_group_name_H-M   'P 1'
#
loop_
_entity.id
_entity.type
_entity.pdbx_description
1 polymer ?
#
loop_
_entity_poly.entity_id
_entity_poly.type
_entity_poly.pdbx_seq_one_letter_code
_entity_poly.pdbx_strand_id
1 'polypeptide(L)'
;MSDLLAAAAAALGAPDHLVERAAQARAEADGTTYEEVLAAWGGGAPLPAPSATPEPPTPPTPPTSSGTPATPPPLAAPEPVPAAVAVATAPAAPAPAPQPAAPALSKATPRLAGVGLRPLRTWVMMAGLFVIGLVITLIGPYNTGGDFRHLVPDAPLSVLGTQGRAVYSNQGCGYCHTQLVRPVLADVGLGPVTENWADSLDTATFGVQRIGPDLAHVGNRAPYGGDAGTATVDDLMILLSNPGDVFASGNHPSYAHLSDHDLTALATYLSELK
;
A
#
# COMPACT_ATOMS: atom_id res chain seq x y z
N MET A 1 -3.90 39.20 -0.64
CA MET A 1 -3.14 37.94 -0.47
C MET A 1 -3.84 37.04 0.54
N SER A 2 -4.15 37.54 1.75
CA SER A 2 -4.96 36.85 2.76
C SER A 2 -6.37 36.45 2.28
N ASP A 3 -7.02 37.29 1.48
CA ASP A 3 -8.42 37.07 1.13
C ASP A 3 -8.62 35.93 0.12
N LEU A 4 -7.66 35.72 -0.79
CA LEU A 4 -7.66 34.58 -1.72
C LEU A 4 -7.33 33.28 -1.00
N LEU A 5 -6.38 33.32 -0.06
CA LEU A 5 -6.06 32.17 0.79
C LEU A 5 -7.28 31.76 1.62
N ALA A 6 -7.93 32.72 2.29
CA ALA A 6 -9.12 32.47 3.10
C ALA A 6 -10.30 31.95 2.26
N ALA A 7 -10.49 32.48 1.05
CA ALA A 7 -11.52 32.00 0.12
C ALA A 7 -11.24 30.57 -0.37
N ALA A 8 -9.98 30.25 -0.72
CA ALA A 8 -9.57 28.91 -1.12
C ALA A 8 -9.65 27.91 0.05
N ALA A 9 -9.24 28.32 1.26
CA ALA A 9 -9.35 27.52 2.48
C ALA A 9 -10.81 27.21 2.84
N ALA A 10 -11.70 28.20 2.73
CA ALA A 10 -13.13 28.02 2.93
C ALA A 10 -13.76 27.11 1.86
N ALA A 11 -13.37 27.26 0.59
CA ALA A 11 -13.86 26.43 -0.51
C ALA A 11 -13.42 24.97 -0.39
N LEU A 12 -12.20 24.73 0.09
CA LEU A 12 -11.62 23.40 0.27
C LEU A 12 -11.94 22.76 1.63
N GLY A 13 -12.47 23.53 2.58
CA GLY A 13 -12.72 23.07 3.96
C GLY A 13 -11.44 22.69 4.70
N ALA A 14 -10.31 23.35 4.41
CA ALA A 14 -9.00 23.03 4.95
C ALA A 14 -8.38 24.25 5.69
N PRO A 15 -7.51 24.05 6.70
CA PRO A 15 -6.80 25.15 7.37
C PRO A 15 -5.87 25.92 6.44
N ASP A 16 -5.77 27.24 6.64
CA ASP A 16 -4.99 28.18 5.81
C ASP A 16 -3.55 27.73 5.53
N HIS A 17 -2.83 27.26 6.56
CA HIS A 17 -1.44 26.82 6.42
C HIS A 17 -1.27 25.56 5.53
N LEU A 18 -2.30 24.72 5.40
CA LEU A 18 -2.27 23.58 4.48
C LEU A 18 -2.53 24.01 3.06
N VAL A 19 -3.47 24.95 2.86
CA VAL A 19 -3.79 25.51 1.56
C VAL A 19 -2.61 26.31 1.01
N GLU A 20 -1.91 27.06 1.86
CA GLU A 20 -0.70 27.80 1.49
C GLU A 20 0.41 26.87 1.01
N ARG A 21 0.77 25.85 1.82
CA ARG A 21 1.80 24.86 1.44
C ARG A 21 1.45 24.10 0.16
N ALA A 22 0.19 23.71 0.01
CA ALA A 22 -0.28 22.99 -1.18
C ALA A 22 -0.27 23.88 -2.43
N ALA A 23 -0.67 25.14 -2.31
CA ALA A 23 -0.69 26.09 -3.43
C ALA A 23 0.74 26.40 -3.91
N GLN A 24 1.67 26.59 -2.98
CA GLN A 24 3.08 26.84 -3.31
C GLN A 24 3.72 25.62 -3.99
N ALA A 25 3.50 24.41 -3.47
CA ALA A 25 4.02 23.19 -4.07
C ALA A 25 3.49 22.97 -5.51
N ARG A 26 2.23 23.33 -5.76
CA ARG A 26 1.62 23.20 -7.09
C ARG A 26 2.11 24.26 -8.07
N ALA A 27 2.30 25.49 -7.61
CA ALA A 27 2.90 26.56 -8.39
C ALA A 27 4.30 26.17 -8.88
N GLU A 28 5.11 25.58 -8.00
CA GLU A 28 6.45 25.09 -8.33
C GLU A 28 6.44 23.90 -9.32
N ALA A 29 5.51 22.97 -9.16
CA ALA A 29 5.40 21.80 -10.03
C ALA A 29 4.86 22.12 -11.44
N ASP A 30 3.86 23.00 -11.53
CA ASP A 30 3.18 23.34 -12.78
C ASP A 30 3.79 24.58 -13.47
N GLY A 31 4.78 25.23 -12.84
CA GLY A 31 5.39 26.47 -13.33
C GLY A 31 4.42 27.66 -13.38
N THR A 32 3.38 27.62 -12.54
CA THR A 32 2.35 28.67 -12.43
C THR A 32 2.63 29.56 -11.21
N THR A 33 1.86 30.65 -11.03
CA THR A 33 2.04 31.50 -9.85
C THR A 33 1.15 31.04 -8.69
N TYR A 34 1.65 31.27 -7.47
CA TYR A 34 0.95 30.95 -6.22
C TYR A 34 -0.48 31.53 -6.18
N GLU A 35 -0.64 32.77 -6.63
CA GLU A 35 -1.92 33.48 -6.66
C GLU A 35 -2.90 32.88 -7.69
N GLU A 36 -2.38 32.36 -8.80
CA GLU A 36 -3.19 31.72 -9.84
C GLU A 36 -3.77 30.39 -9.35
N VAL A 37 -2.96 29.62 -8.60
CA VAL A 37 -3.42 28.38 -7.94
C VAL A 37 -4.49 28.68 -6.90
N LEU A 38 -4.31 29.71 -6.06
CA LEU A 38 -5.32 30.11 -5.07
C LEU A 38 -6.61 30.61 -5.71
N ALA A 39 -6.52 31.38 -6.80
CA ALA A 39 -7.70 31.88 -7.52
C ALA A 39 -8.51 30.74 -8.16
N ALA A 40 -7.83 29.72 -8.69
CA ALA A 40 -8.48 28.53 -9.24
C ALA A 40 -9.24 27.73 -8.16
N TRP A 41 -8.71 27.68 -6.93
CA TRP A 41 -9.37 26.98 -5.82
C TRP A 41 -10.46 27.81 -5.15
N GLY A 42 -10.35 29.15 -5.19
CA GLY A 42 -11.34 30.10 -4.66
C GLY A 42 -12.61 30.28 -5.51
N GLY A 43 -12.76 29.57 -6.64
CA GLY A 43 -14.02 29.48 -7.39
C GLY A 43 -14.21 30.48 -8.55
N GLY A 44 -13.13 31.03 -9.14
CA GLY A 44 -13.22 31.97 -10.27
C GLY A 44 -12.67 31.45 -11.61
N ALA A 45 -13.48 30.69 -12.37
CA ALA A 45 -13.39 30.39 -13.83
C ALA A 45 -12.08 29.76 -14.42
N PRO A 46 -12.14 29.01 -15.55
CA PRO A 46 -11.15 27.99 -15.90
C PRO A 46 -9.95 28.50 -16.73
N LEU A 47 -8.83 27.78 -16.57
CA LEU A 47 -7.54 27.96 -17.27
C LEU A 47 -7.67 28.07 -18.80
N PRO A 48 -6.81 28.85 -19.49
CA PRO A 48 -6.64 28.71 -20.94
C PRO A 48 -6.01 27.35 -21.26
N ALA A 49 -6.54 26.68 -22.28
CA ALA A 49 -6.11 25.33 -22.68
C ALA A 49 -4.63 25.31 -23.11
N PRO A 50 -3.88 24.23 -22.79
CA PRO A 50 -2.53 24.04 -23.28
C PRO A 50 -2.52 23.83 -24.81
N SER A 51 -1.56 24.48 -25.48
CA SER A 51 -1.33 24.32 -26.92
C SER A 51 -0.71 22.96 -27.25
N ALA A 52 -1.41 22.22 -28.13
CA ALA A 52 -0.94 21.21 -29.08
C ALA A 52 -0.21 19.93 -28.58
N THR A 53 -0.95 18.83 -28.70
CA THR A 53 -0.62 17.39 -28.61
C THR A 53 0.43 16.90 -29.65
N PRO A 54 1.13 15.78 -29.36
CA PRO A 54 0.90 14.57 -30.16
C PRO A 54 0.44 13.36 -29.32
N GLU A 55 -0.45 12.59 -29.91
CA GLU A 55 -1.43 11.68 -29.32
C GLU A 55 -0.86 10.31 -28.90
N PRO A 56 -1.25 9.78 -27.73
CA PRO A 56 -1.23 8.34 -27.43
C PRO A 56 -2.65 7.73 -27.28
N PRO A 57 -2.78 6.40 -27.39
CA PRO A 57 -3.99 5.71 -27.80
C PRO A 57 -5.08 5.59 -26.71
N THR A 58 -6.31 5.47 -27.19
CA THR A 58 -7.56 5.46 -26.43
C THR A 58 -7.69 4.26 -25.46
N PRO A 59 -7.96 4.47 -24.16
CA PRO A 59 -8.43 3.42 -23.26
C PRO A 59 -9.96 3.21 -23.35
N PRO A 60 -10.47 1.98 -23.14
CA PRO A 60 -11.91 1.69 -23.15
C PRO A 60 -12.63 2.21 -21.90
N THR A 61 -13.88 2.63 -22.10
CA THR A 61 -14.77 3.27 -21.13
C THR A 61 -15.24 2.33 -20.01
N PRO A 62 -15.27 2.76 -18.72
CA PRO A 62 -15.97 2.05 -17.67
C PRO A 62 -17.48 2.39 -17.66
N PRO A 63 -18.38 1.47 -17.26
CA PRO A 63 -19.79 1.79 -17.08
C PRO A 63 -20.05 2.55 -15.78
N THR A 64 -20.94 3.53 -15.88
CA THR A 64 -21.48 4.35 -14.78
C THR A 64 -22.32 3.51 -13.81
N SER A 65 -21.93 3.47 -12.53
CA SER A 65 -22.79 3.05 -11.43
C SER A 65 -23.26 4.27 -10.64
N SER A 66 -24.54 4.60 -10.78
CA SER A 66 -25.26 5.46 -9.83
C SER A 66 -26.04 4.55 -8.89
N GLY A 67 -25.76 4.62 -7.58
CA GLY A 67 -26.49 3.89 -6.55
C GLY A 67 -26.24 4.48 -5.16
N THR A 68 -27.25 5.16 -4.61
CA THR A 68 -27.30 5.74 -3.26
C THR A 68 -27.32 4.64 -2.18
N PRO A 69 -26.73 4.85 -0.98
CA PRO A 69 -26.77 3.87 0.11
C PRO A 69 -28.15 3.81 0.77
N ALA A 70 -28.76 2.62 0.86
CA ALA A 70 -29.97 2.38 1.64
C ALA A 70 -29.65 1.60 2.92
N THR A 71 -30.12 2.15 4.05
CA THR A 71 -30.10 1.56 5.40
C THR A 71 -30.88 0.23 5.46
N PRO A 72 -30.41 -0.79 6.18
CA PRO A 72 -31.15 -2.05 6.32
C PRO A 72 -32.34 -1.92 7.31
N PRO A 73 -33.49 -2.57 7.06
CA PRO A 73 -34.62 -2.58 7.97
C PRO A 73 -34.45 -3.62 9.11
N PRO A 74 -35.21 -3.51 10.22
CA PRO A 74 -35.09 -4.41 11.36
C PRO A 74 -35.78 -5.77 11.13
N LEU A 75 -35.26 -6.79 11.80
CA LEU A 75 -35.73 -8.18 11.76
C LEU A 75 -37.15 -8.30 12.34
N ALA A 76 -38.13 -8.69 11.51
CA ALA A 76 -39.50 -8.95 11.94
C ALA A 76 -39.66 -10.37 12.51
N ALA A 77 -40.48 -10.50 13.56
CA ALA A 77 -40.84 -11.73 14.25
C ALA A 77 -41.69 -12.69 13.36
N PRO A 78 -41.73 -14.00 13.66
CA PRO A 78 -42.43 -14.98 12.81
C PRO A 78 -43.95 -14.88 12.96
N GLU A 79 -44.65 -14.69 11.85
CA GLU A 79 -46.12 -14.77 11.75
C GLU A 79 -46.62 -16.23 11.66
N PRO A 80 -47.87 -16.51 12.12
CA PRO A 80 -48.38 -17.88 12.25
C PRO A 80 -48.82 -18.47 10.91
N VAL A 81 -48.56 -19.77 10.75
CA VAL A 81 -48.92 -20.57 9.57
C VAL A 81 -50.43 -20.67 9.41
N PRO A 82 -51.03 -20.32 8.25
CA PRO A 82 -52.43 -20.62 7.98
C PRO A 82 -52.63 -22.10 7.64
N ALA A 83 -53.76 -22.62 8.11
CA ALA A 83 -54.19 -24.00 8.00
C ALA A 83 -54.46 -24.44 6.55
N ALA A 84 -54.15 -25.73 6.31
CA ALA A 84 -54.61 -26.62 5.25
C ALA A 84 -55.45 -26.01 4.11
N VAL A 85 -54.85 -25.87 2.93
CA VAL A 85 -55.57 -25.73 1.66
C VAL A 85 -55.86 -27.13 1.13
N ALA A 86 -57.15 -27.43 0.93
CA ALA A 86 -57.64 -28.69 0.41
C ALA A 86 -57.08 -28.99 -0.99
N VAL A 87 -56.64 -30.23 -1.18
CA VAL A 87 -56.25 -30.77 -2.49
C VAL A 87 -57.50 -30.89 -3.34
N ALA A 88 -57.61 -30.06 -4.39
CA ALA A 88 -58.61 -30.23 -5.43
C ALA A 88 -58.21 -31.43 -6.30
N THR A 89 -59.07 -32.45 -6.35
CA THR A 89 -58.91 -33.62 -7.20
C THR A 89 -59.08 -33.21 -8.66
N ALA A 90 -57.99 -33.20 -9.43
CA ALA A 90 -58.04 -33.00 -10.88
C ALA A 90 -58.74 -34.21 -11.55
N PRO A 91 -59.65 -34.00 -12.53
CA PRO A 91 -60.25 -35.11 -13.26
C PRO A 91 -59.21 -35.83 -14.10
N ALA A 92 -59.33 -37.16 -14.17
CA ALA A 92 -58.39 -38.04 -14.86
C ALA A 92 -58.28 -37.67 -16.35
N ALA A 93 -57.08 -37.29 -16.77
CA ALA A 93 -56.74 -37.14 -18.18
C ALA A 93 -56.83 -38.50 -18.89
N PRO A 94 -57.33 -38.57 -20.14
CA PRO A 94 -57.36 -39.81 -20.91
C PRO A 94 -55.93 -40.30 -21.21
N ALA A 95 -55.75 -41.62 -21.21
CA ALA A 95 -54.46 -42.27 -21.35
C ALA A 95 -53.74 -41.82 -22.64
N PRO A 96 -52.45 -41.44 -22.56
CA PRO A 96 -51.68 -41.07 -23.73
C PRO A 96 -51.47 -42.29 -24.63
N ALA A 97 -51.55 -42.07 -25.96
CA ALA A 97 -51.30 -43.10 -26.97
C ALA A 97 -49.89 -43.71 -26.80
N PRO A 98 -49.69 -45.01 -27.14
CA PRO A 98 -48.40 -45.66 -27.00
C PRO A 98 -47.36 -44.96 -27.88
N GLN A 99 -46.38 -44.33 -27.24
CA GLN A 99 -45.23 -43.77 -27.92
C GLN A 99 -44.37 -44.90 -28.49
N PRO A 100 -43.80 -44.77 -29.71
CA PRO A 100 -42.85 -45.75 -30.23
C PRO A 100 -41.67 -45.85 -29.26
N ALA A 101 -41.25 -47.09 -29.00
CA ALA A 101 -40.18 -47.38 -28.06
C ALA A 101 -38.92 -46.57 -28.43
N ALA A 102 -38.44 -45.75 -27.48
CA ALA A 102 -37.16 -45.08 -27.59
C ALA A 102 -36.07 -46.13 -27.88
N PRO A 103 -35.11 -45.84 -28.79
CA PRO A 103 -34.01 -46.76 -29.04
C PRO A 103 -33.31 -47.05 -27.71
N ALA A 104 -33.09 -48.35 -27.42
CA ALA A 104 -32.48 -48.77 -26.18
C ALA A 104 -31.14 -48.06 -26.00
N LEU A 105 -31.05 -47.18 -25.00
CA LEU A 105 -29.80 -46.58 -24.57
C LEU A 105 -28.81 -47.71 -24.29
N SER A 106 -27.72 -47.75 -25.05
CA SER A 106 -26.64 -48.71 -24.84
C SER A 106 -26.20 -48.64 -23.38
N LYS A 107 -26.27 -49.77 -22.67
CA LYS A 107 -25.78 -49.92 -21.28
C LYS A 107 -24.26 -49.79 -21.16
N ALA A 108 -23.56 -49.46 -22.24
CA ALA A 108 -22.14 -49.15 -22.20
C ALA A 108 -21.94 -47.83 -21.45
N THR A 109 -21.69 -47.94 -20.14
CA THR A 109 -21.17 -46.85 -19.34
C THR A 109 -19.86 -46.40 -19.98
N PRO A 110 -19.72 -45.13 -20.41
CA PRO A 110 -18.46 -44.65 -20.96
C PRO A 110 -17.40 -44.79 -19.86
N ARG A 111 -16.47 -45.74 -20.02
CA ARG A 111 -15.29 -45.80 -19.17
C ARG A 111 -14.39 -44.67 -19.63
N LEU A 112 -14.24 -43.65 -18.78
CA LEU A 112 -13.16 -42.69 -18.91
C LEU A 112 -11.86 -43.49 -18.93
N ALA A 113 -11.22 -43.58 -20.10
CA ALA A 113 -9.90 -44.14 -20.22
C ALA A 113 -8.95 -43.14 -19.53
N GLY A 114 -8.63 -43.40 -18.27
CA GLY A 114 -7.69 -42.57 -17.52
C GLY A 114 -6.36 -42.53 -18.28
N VAL A 115 -5.88 -41.34 -18.59
CA VAL A 115 -4.49 -41.17 -19.05
C VAL A 115 -3.61 -41.71 -17.94
N GLY A 116 -2.89 -42.81 -18.22
CA GLY A 116 -2.06 -43.46 -17.21
C GLY A 116 -1.11 -42.45 -16.56
N LEU A 117 -1.08 -42.41 -15.23
CA LEU A 117 -0.12 -41.59 -14.49
C LEU A 117 1.28 -42.03 -14.90
N ARG A 118 1.98 -41.16 -15.63
CA ARG A 118 3.40 -41.29 -15.96
C ARG A 118 4.16 -40.44 -14.95
N PRO A 119 4.48 -40.96 -13.74
CA PRO A 119 4.97 -40.14 -12.63
C PRO A 119 6.21 -39.35 -13.03
N LEU A 120 7.15 -39.97 -13.75
CA LEU A 120 8.36 -39.28 -14.21
C LEU A 120 8.03 -38.10 -15.14
N ARG A 121 7.09 -38.28 -16.09
CA ARG A 121 6.69 -37.20 -16.99
C ARG A 121 5.99 -36.07 -16.23
N THR A 122 5.11 -36.39 -15.28
CA THR A 122 4.43 -35.36 -14.47
C THR A 122 5.42 -34.60 -13.58
N TRP A 123 6.41 -35.29 -12.98
CA TRP A 123 7.46 -34.64 -12.20
C TRP A 123 8.35 -33.73 -13.05
N VAL A 124 8.75 -34.17 -14.25
CA VAL A 124 9.53 -33.34 -15.18
C VAL A 124 8.75 -32.09 -15.60
N MET A 125 7.46 -32.22 -15.90
CA MET A 125 6.61 -31.06 -16.25
C MET A 125 6.47 -30.08 -15.08
N MET A 126 6.31 -30.58 -13.84
CA MET A 126 6.23 -29.74 -12.63
C MET A 126 7.56 -29.03 -12.34
N ALA A 127 8.68 -29.76 -12.45
CA ALA A 127 10.01 -29.17 -12.31
C ALA A 127 10.27 -28.12 -13.39
N GLY A 128 9.86 -28.39 -14.64
CA GLY A 128 9.94 -27.42 -15.74
C GLY A 128 9.14 -26.15 -15.46
N LEU A 129 7.88 -26.28 -15.01
CA LEU A 129 7.04 -25.15 -14.59
C LEU A 129 7.64 -24.37 -13.43
N PHE A 130 8.21 -25.06 -12.44
CA PHE A 130 8.89 -24.42 -11.32
C PHE A 130 10.12 -23.63 -11.78
N VAL A 131 10.96 -24.21 -12.64
CA VAL A 131 12.15 -23.52 -13.18
C VAL A 131 11.74 -22.34 -14.05
N ILE A 132 10.71 -22.48 -14.89
CA ILE A 132 10.19 -21.36 -15.70
C ILE A 132 9.71 -20.23 -14.80
N GLY A 133 8.91 -20.54 -13.77
CA GLY A 133 8.47 -19.56 -12.78
C GLY A 133 9.65 -18.89 -12.06
N LEU A 134 10.63 -19.68 -11.61
CA LEU A 134 11.84 -19.18 -10.95
C LEU A 134 12.64 -18.24 -11.86
N VAL A 135 12.83 -18.60 -13.12
CA VAL A 135 13.54 -17.78 -14.12
C VAL A 135 12.79 -16.49 -14.39
N ILE A 136 11.47 -16.53 -14.56
CA ILE A 136 10.66 -15.33 -14.75
C ILE A 136 10.78 -14.40 -13.53
N THR A 137 10.71 -14.93 -12.31
CA THR A 137 10.79 -14.13 -11.10
C THR A 137 12.19 -13.56 -10.84
N LEU A 138 13.25 -14.33 -11.10
CA LEU A 138 14.62 -13.88 -10.86
C LEU A 138 15.14 -12.95 -11.95
N ILE A 139 14.79 -13.19 -13.23
CA ILE A 139 15.34 -12.43 -14.36
C ILE A 139 14.41 -11.31 -14.80
N GLY A 140 13.09 -11.50 -14.69
CA GLY A 140 12.08 -10.53 -15.13
C GLY A 140 12.31 -9.11 -14.59
N PRO A 141 12.56 -8.92 -13.28
CA PRO A 141 12.79 -7.59 -12.70
C PRO A 141 14.03 -6.86 -13.24
N TYR A 142 15.05 -7.58 -13.71
CA TYR A 142 16.27 -6.96 -14.27
C TYR A 142 16.10 -6.49 -15.72
N ASN A 143 15.06 -6.95 -16.42
CA ASN A 143 14.81 -6.63 -17.83
C ASN A 143 13.78 -5.51 -18.03
N THR A 144 13.17 -4.98 -16.97
CA THR A 144 12.38 -3.76 -17.04
C THR A 144 13.35 -2.58 -17.07
N GLY A 145 13.58 -2.01 -18.25
CA GLY A 145 14.52 -0.90 -18.51
C GLY A 145 14.12 0.45 -17.88
N GLY A 146 13.64 0.44 -16.63
CA GLY A 146 13.44 1.65 -15.86
C GLY A 146 14.79 2.27 -15.52
N ASP A 147 14.93 3.55 -15.81
CA ASP A 147 16.11 4.33 -15.45
C ASP A 147 15.97 4.80 -13.99
N PHE A 148 16.19 3.88 -13.05
CA PHE A 148 16.11 4.16 -11.61
C PHE A 148 17.35 4.90 -11.08
N ARG A 149 18.32 5.21 -11.95
CA ARG A 149 19.65 5.74 -11.57
C ARG A 149 19.65 7.23 -11.28
N HIS A 150 18.56 7.93 -11.60
CA HIS A 150 18.47 9.39 -11.51
C HIS A 150 17.83 9.92 -10.22
N LEU A 151 17.52 9.03 -9.27
CA LEU A 151 17.03 9.39 -7.92
C LEU A 151 18.09 9.19 -6.83
N VAL A 152 19.32 8.87 -7.23
CA VAL A 152 20.50 8.70 -6.35
C VAL A 152 21.10 10.09 -6.13
N PRO A 153 20.84 10.70 -4.97
CA PRO A 153 21.82 10.50 -3.91
C PRO A 153 21.22 10.47 -2.50
N ASP A 154 21.64 9.49 -1.70
CA ASP A 154 21.90 9.75 -0.28
C ASP A 154 23.23 9.08 0.10
N ALA A 155 24.10 9.86 0.73
CA ALA A 155 25.49 9.50 0.96
C ALA A 155 25.62 8.13 1.65
N PRO A 156 26.63 7.31 1.29
CA PRO A 156 26.87 6.05 1.98
C PRO A 156 27.01 6.30 3.48
N LEU A 157 26.47 5.38 4.28
CA LEU A 157 26.59 5.44 5.74
C LEU A 157 28.03 5.72 6.16
N SER A 158 28.20 6.50 7.20
CA SER A 158 29.53 6.67 7.79
C SER A 158 30.05 5.31 8.29
N VAL A 159 31.35 5.24 8.58
CA VAL A 159 31.94 4.03 9.19
C VAL A 159 31.20 3.68 10.48
N LEU A 160 30.83 4.70 11.27
CA LEU A 160 30.10 4.52 12.51
C LEU A 160 28.63 4.15 12.27
N GLY A 161 27.96 4.75 11.28
CA GLY A 161 26.61 4.37 10.87
C GLY A 161 26.53 2.93 10.34
N THR A 162 27.56 2.46 9.63
CA THR A 162 27.65 1.06 9.17
C THR A 162 27.75 0.09 10.35
N GLN A 163 28.52 0.45 11.39
CA GLN A 163 28.57 -0.32 12.65
C GLN A 163 27.22 -0.26 13.38
N GLY A 164 26.59 0.91 13.42
CA GLY A 164 25.26 1.11 13.98
C GLY A 164 24.19 0.25 13.34
N ARG A 165 24.24 0.03 12.02
CA ARG A 165 23.35 -0.91 11.33
C ARG A 165 23.53 -2.35 11.78
N ALA A 166 24.77 -2.76 12.08
CA ALA A 166 25.03 -4.08 12.64
C ALA A 166 24.43 -4.20 14.05
N VAL A 167 24.58 -3.15 14.88
CA VAL A 167 23.91 -3.07 16.19
C VAL A 167 22.39 -3.14 16.03
N TYR A 168 21.81 -2.35 15.14
CA TYR A 168 20.36 -2.36 14.83
C TYR A 168 19.85 -3.77 14.52
N SER A 169 20.60 -4.52 13.70
CA SER A 169 20.26 -5.89 13.33
C SER A 169 20.38 -6.86 14.51
N ASN A 170 21.46 -6.75 15.28
CA ASN A 170 21.73 -7.61 16.44
C ASN A 170 20.73 -7.39 17.59
N GLN A 171 20.29 -6.14 17.75
CA GLN A 171 19.27 -5.76 18.73
C GLN A 171 17.85 -6.11 18.29
N GLY A 172 17.67 -6.58 17.05
CA GLY A 172 16.37 -6.98 16.55
C GLY A 172 15.40 -5.82 16.34
N CYS A 173 15.90 -4.60 16.13
CA CYS A 173 15.05 -3.42 15.93
C CYS A 173 14.07 -3.62 14.74
N GLY A 174 14.50 -4.33 13.71
CA GLY A 174 13.69 -4.70 12.54
C GLY A 174 12.49 -5.62 12.84
N TYR A 175 12.41 -6.24 14.03
CA TYR A 175 11.23 -7.00 14.44
C TYR A 175 10.06 -6.11 14.86
N CYS A 176 10.29 -4.82 15.13
CA CYS A 176 9.25 -3.88 15.55
C CYS A 176 9.14 -2.67 14.62
N HIS A 177 10.22 -2.34 13.92
CA HIS A 177 10.30 -1.18 13.04
C HIS A 177 10.58 -1.60 11.61
N THR A 178 9.85 -1.00 10.67
CA THR A 178 10.14 -1.12 9.26
C THR A 178 11.00 0.06 8.79
N GLN A 179 11.70 -0.12 7.68
CA GLN A 179 12.39 0.96 6.96
C GLN A 179 11.93 0.92 5.51
N LEU A 180 10.61 1.07 5.32
CA LEU A 180 9.95 0.98 4.02
C LEU A 180 8.70 1.86 4.04
N VAL A 181 8.80 3.05 3.47
CA VAL A 181 7.64 3.92 3.27
C VAL A 181 6.85 3.42 2.07
N ARG A 182 5.62 2.99 2.32
CA ARG A 182 4.74 2.43 1.29
C ARG A 182 3.84 3.51 0.70
N PRO A 183 3.34 3.34 -0.55
CA PRO A 183 2.40 4.27 -1.16
C PRO A 183 0.97 4.06 -0.62
N VAL A 184 0.78 4.26 0.70
CA VAL A 184 -0.50 4.10 1.39
C VAL A 184 -0.77 5.31 2.30
N LEU A 185 -2.04 5.63 2.55
CA LEU A 185 -2.42 6.79 3.38
C LEU A 185 -1.81 6.76 4.79
N ALA A 186 -1.60 5.57 5.36
CA ALA A 186 -1.04 5.40 6.70
C ALA A 186 0.46 5.78 6.79
N ASP A 187 1.15 5.91 5.66
CA ASP A 187 2.57 6.21 5.59
C ASP A 187 2.82 7.68 5.16
N VAL A 188 1.76 8.48 4.99
CA VAL A 188 1.86 9.92 4.66
C VAL A 188 2.59 10.67 5.77
N GLY A 189 3.55 11.50 5.38
CA GLY A 189 4.37 12.29 6.30
C GLY A 189 5.61 11.57 6.84
N LEU A 190 5.84 10.30 6.47
CA LEU A 190 7.04 9.54 6.86
C LEU A 190 8.24 9.78 5.93
N GLY A 191 8.07 10.56 4.86
CA GLY A 191 9.06 10.82 3.82
C GLY A 191 8.60 10.32 2.44
N PRO A 192 9.47 10.41 1.42
CA PRO A 192 9.22 9.85 0.09
C PRO A 192 8.91 8.34 0.15
N VAL A 193 8.19 7.84 -0.86
CA VAL A 193 7.94 6.40 -0.99
C VAL A 193 9.26 5.68 -1.29
N THR A 194 9.53 4.57 -0.60
CA THR A 194 10.73 3.77 -0.85
C THR A 194 10.61 3.06 -2.19
N GLU A 195 11.58 3.29 -3.07
CA GLU A 195 11.61 2.69 -4.40
C GLU A 195 12.42 1.39 -4.42
N ASN A 196 12.08 0.51 -5.38
CA ASN A 196 12.64 -0.83 -5.55
C ASN A 196 14.11 -0.86 -6.00
N TRP A 197 14.75 0.30 -6.19
CA TRP A 197 16.18 0.43 -6.52
C TRP A 197 16.84 1.68 -5.89
N ALA A 198 16.27 2.24 -4.83
CA ALA A 198 16.86 3.40 -4.14
C ALA A 198 18.14 3.02 -3.38
N ASP A 199 19.06 3.97 -3.18
CA ASP A 199 20.24 3.77 -2.33
C ASP A 199 19.85 3.41 -0.88
N SER A 200 18.64 3.78 -0.46
CA SER A 200 18.06 3.36 0.81
C SER A 200 17.94 1.84 0.94
N LEU A 201 17.90 1.06 -0.16
CA LEU A 201 17.92 -0.40 -0.07
C LEU A 201 19.25 -0.95 0.44
N ASP A 202 20.35 -0.25 0.18
CA ASP A 202 21.68 -0.65 0.63
C ASP A 202 21.90 -0.33 2.11
N THR A 203 21.15 0.61 2.68
CA THR A 203 21.29 1.08 4.07
C THR A 203 20.15 0.59 4.98
N ALA A 204 18.96 0.40 4.44
CA ALA A 204 17.77 0.02 5.17
C ALA A 204 17.66 -1.48 5.41
N THR A 205 17.18 -1.83 6.59
CA THR A 205 16.66 -3.18 6.85
C THR A 205 15.14 -3.07 6.85
N PHE A 206 14.46 -3.62 5.83
CA PHE A 206 13.01 -3.45 5.61
C PHE A 206 12.13 -3.78 6.82
N GLY A 207 12.64 -4.59 7.75
CA GLY A 207 11.92 -5.04 8.93
C GLY A 207 10.97 -6.19 8.63
N VAL A 208 10.34 -6.72 9.67
CA VAL A 208 9.43 -7.87 9.60
C VAL A 208 7.98 -7.45 9.83
N GLN A 209 7.77 -6.52 10.77
CA GLN A 209 6.45 -6.00 11.14
C GLN A 209 6.60 -4.59 11.74
N ARG A 210 5.50 -3.84 11.75
CA ARG A 210 5.44 -2.45 12.23
C ARG A 210 4.62 -2.37 13.52
N ILE A 211 5.29 -2.53 14.66
CA ILE A 211 4.74 -2.23 16.00
C ILE A 211 5.05 -0.78 16.38
N GLY A 212 6.29 -0.36 16.15
CA GLY A 212 6.72 1.04 16.26
C GLY A 212 6.60 1.77 14.92
N PRO A 213 6.88 3.08 14.88
CA PRO A 213 6.88 3.85 13.63
C PRO A 213 7.91 3.33 12.63
N ASP A 214 7.68 3.59 11.33
CA ASP A 214 8.70 3.38 10.31
C ASP A 214 9.91 4.28 10.56
N LEU A 215 11.12 3.83 10.21
CA LEU A 215 12.38 4.52 10.45
C LEU A 215 13.13 4.95 9.18
N ALA A 216 12.60 4.68 7.98
CA ALA A 216 13.31 4.90 6.71
C ALA A 216 13.88 6.33 6.55
N HIS A 217 13.15 7.34 7.03
CA HIS A 217 13.58 8.75 7.01
C HIS A 217 13.55 9.35 8.42
N VAL A 218 13.97 8.61 9.46
CA VAL A 218 13.93 9.11 10.85
C VAL A 218 14.92 10.24 11.11
N GLY A 219 16.06 10.28 10.41
CA GLY A 219 17.04 11.37 10.51
C GLY A 219 16.49 12.72 10.05
N ASN A 220 15.50 12.71 9.15
CA ASN A 220 14.83 13.91 8.64
C ASN A 220 13.58 14.32 9.43
N ARG A 221 13.29 13.63 10.54
CA ARG A 221 12.10 13.89 11.37
C ARG A 221 12.47 14.39 12.76
N ALA A 222 11.55 15.11 13.37
CA ALA A 222 11.72 15.54 14.75
C ALA A 222 11.76 14.29 15.67
N PRO A 223 12.71 14.21 16.60
CA PRO A 223 12.97 13.02 17.42
C PRO A 223 11.78 12.59 18.29
N TYR A 224 10.83 13.50 18.54
CA TYR A 224 9.68 13.30 19.44
C TYR A 224 8.31 13.53 18.76
N GLY A 225 8.25 13.53 17.43
CA GLY A 225 6.99 13.64 16.69
C GLY A 225 6.40 15.05 16.55
N GLY A 226 7.25 16.09 16.58
CA GLY A 226 6.87 17.48 16.27
C GLY A 226 6.97 17.86 14.80
N ASP A 227 6.43 19.02 14.45
CA ASP A 227 6.22 19.49 13.07
C ASP A 227 7.49 19.99 12.34
N ALA A 228 8.63 20.11 13.04
CA ALA A 228 9.90 20.55 12.49
C ALA A 228 11.10 20.05 13.30
N GLY A 229 12.15 19.55 12.61
CA GLY A 229 13.44 19.18 13.21
C GLY A 229 14.07 17.95 12.56
N THR A 230 15.39 17.81 12.67
CA THR A 230 16.14 16.59 12.33
C THR A 230 16.53 15.86 13.61
N ALA A 231 16.43 14.54 13.62
CA ALA A 231 16.82 13.74 14.78
C ALA A 231 18.34 13.79 14.93
N THR A 232 18.82 14.41 16.00
CA THR A 232 20.25 14.41 16.31
C THR A 232 20.66 13.10 16.97
N VAL A 233 21.96 12.79 16.92
CA VAL A 233 22.52 11.62 17.60
C VAL A 233 22.19 11.66 19.10
N ASP A 234 22.32 12.83 19.74
CA ASP A 234 22.05 12.99 21.17
C ASP A 234 20.58 12.74 21.52
N ASP A 235 19.64 13.24 20.70
CA ASP A 235 18.21 12.99 20.89
C ASP A 235 17.88 11.50 20.80
N LEU A 236 18.47 10.82 19.81
CA LEU A 236 18.28 9.39 19.60
C LEU A 236 18.93 8.58 20.72
N MET A 237 20.08 8.99 21.26
CA MET A 237 20.70 8.34 22.40
C MET A 237 19.84 8.46 23.67
N ILE A 238 19.23 9.61 23.92
CA ILE A 238 18.29 9.79 25.05
C ILE A 238 17.10 8.84 24.89
N LEU A 239 16.49 8.81 23.70
CA LEU A 239 15.37 7.93 23.41
C LEU A 239 15.73 6.44 23.57
N LEU A 240 16.89 6.03 23.06
CA LEU A 240 17.31 4.62 23.08
C LEU A 240 17.70 4.18 24.50
N SER A 241 18.35 5.04 25.28
CA SER A 241 18.77 4.72 26.65
C SER A 241 17.59 4.70 27.62
N ASN A 242 16.71 5.70 27.59
CA ASN A 242 15.55 5.77 28.46
C ASN A 242 14.27 6.22 27.72
N PRO A 243 13.62 5.32 26.97
CA PRO A 243 12.44 5.68 26.20
C PRO A 243 11.24 6.08 27.08
N GLY A 244 11.21 5.68 28.35
CA GLY A 244 10.15 6.07 29.28
C GLY A 244 10.14 7.56 29.61
N ASP A 245 11.29 8.24 29.49
CA ASP A 245 11.39 9.68 29.70
C ASP A 245 10.86 10.48 28.50
N VAL A 246 10.80 9.83 27.33
CA VAL A 246 10.38 10.43 26.06
C VAL A 246 8.93 10.08 25.74
N PHE A 247 8.57 8.81 25.89
CA PHE A 247 7.24 8.29 25.56
C PHE A 247 6.57 7.72 26.80
N ALA A 248 5.51 8.40 27.26
CA ALA A 248 4.72 7.98 28.42
C ALA A 248 4.02 6.61 28.24
N SER A 249 3.92 6.09 27.01
CA SER A 249 3.25 4.82 26.70
C SER A 249 4.06 3.57 27.05
N GLY A 250 5.37 3.69 27.32
CA GLY A 250 6.21 2.60 27.87
C GLY A 250 6.43 1.36 26.98
N ASN A 251 5.97 1.37 25.71
CA ASN A 251 6.02 0.19 24.85
C ASN A 251 7.35 -0.02 24.10
N HIS A 252 8.31 0.91 24.21
CA HIS A 252 9.61 0.79 23.57
C HIS A 252 10.67 0.28 24.56
N PRO A 253 11.44 -0.78 24.24
CA PRO A 253 12.49 -1.29 25.12
C PRO A 253 13.63 -0.29 25.34
N SER A 254 14.27 -0.34 26.51
CA SER A 254 15.53 0.38 26.77
C SER A 254 16.73 -0.39 26.21
N TYR A 255 17.63 0.34 25.58
CA TYR A 255 18.92 -0.13 25.07
C TYR A 255 20.10 0.32 25.94
N ALA A 256 19.87 0.74 27.19
CA ALA A 256 20.92 1.16 28.13
C ALA A 256 21.93 0.05 28.50
N HIS A 257 21.70 -1.19 28.06
CA HIS A 257 22.64 -2.30 28.22
C HIS A 257 23.75 -2.30 27.15
N LEU A 258 23.60 -1.53 26.08
CA LEU A 258 24.64 -1.35 25.07
C LEU A 258 25.79 -0.54 25.63
N SER A 259 27.00 -0.75 25.08
CA SER A 259 28.12 0.14 25.35
C SER A 259 27.84 1.54 24.80
N ASP A 260 28.47 2.58 25.37
CA ASP A 260 28.34 3.95 24.87
C ASP A 260 28.67 4.02 23.37
N HIS A 261 29.72 3.31 22.95
CA HIS A 261 30.12 3.23 21.55
C HIS A 261 29.02 2.63 20.66
N ASP A 262 28.42 1.50 21.05
CA ASP A 262 27.37 0.85 20.26
C ASP A 262 26.08 1.65 20.24
N LEU A 263 25.75 2.32 21.35
CA LEU A 263 24.59 3.21 21.44
C LEU A 263 24.77 4.45 20.55
N THR A 264 25.95 5.08 20.57
CA THR A 264 26.29 6.18 19.66
C THR A 264 26.29 5.69 18.20
N ALA A 265 26.81 4.49 17.93
CA ALA A 265 26.81 3.93 16.58
C ALA A 265 25.38 3.73 16.07
N LEU A 266 24.51 3.12 16.88
CA LEU A 266 23.10 2.92 16.57
C LEU A 266 22.37 4.25 16.33
N ALA A 267 22.56 5.23 17.20
CA ALA A 267 21.99 6.57 17.02
C ALA A 267 22.51 7.26 15.75
N THR A 268 23.80 7.11 15.45
CA THR A 268 24.43 7.63 14.22
C THR A 268 23.76 7.03 12.99
N TYR A 269 23.61 5.71 12.94
CA TYR A 269 22.91 5.02 11.86
C TYR A 269 21.51 5.58 11.64
N LEU A 270 20.71 5.70 12.71
CA LEU A 270 19.34 6.21 12.62
C LEU A 270 19.31 7.68 12.15
N SER A 271 20.26 8.52 12.57
CA SER A 271 20.35 9.91 12.12
C SER A 271 20.74 10.06 10.64
N GLU A 272 21.38 9.03 10.07
CA GLU A 272 21.77 8.97 8.66
C GLU A 272 20.67 8.41 7.75
N LEU A 273 19.58 7.86 8.32
CA LEU A 273 18.39 7.43 7.56
C LEU A 273 17.54 8.66 7.17
N LYS A 274 17.85 9.25 6.01
CA LYS A 274 17.28 10.49 5.51
C LYS A 274 16.40 10.28 4.29
#